data_AF-E9HMG2-F1
#
_entry.id   AF-E9HMG2-F1
#
_cell.length_a   1.000
_cell.length_b   1.000
_cell.length_c   1.000
_cell.angle_alpha   90.00
_cell.angle_beta   90.00
_cell.angle_gamma   90.00
#
_symmetry.space_group_name_H-M   'P 1'
#
loop_
_entity.id
_entity.type
_entity.pdbx_description
1 polymer ?
#
loop_
_entity_poly.entity_id
_entity_poly.type
_entity_poly.pdbx_seq_one_letter_code
_entity_poly.pdbx_strand_id
1 'polypeptide(L)'
;MNLNRSRVTAVELFRARDQAQRCQLSNHHQRVEKGLRKKEVLINANFDKLDSLQPVKDAKDFAALRNLQLTIQSHISTLETLGKGKTTYRSLLGTKLIFYENWTEKEANDSKDIDCALKFIREQTQAAERFSGLKVAEIPKQAQNNL
;
A
#
# COMPACT_ATOMS: atom_id res chain seq x y z
N MET A 1 61.60 15.08 30.24
CA MET A 1 60.79 14.31 29.27
C MET A 1 59.71 15.22 28.68
N ASN A 2 59.43 15.02 27.40
CA ASN A 2 58.97 15.99 26.41
C ASN A 2 57.47 16.34 26.56
N LEU A 3 57.13 17.56 27.00
CA LEU A 3 55.76 18.08 27.02
C LEU A 3 55.49 18.85 25.71
N ASN A 4 55.32 18.10 24.63
CA ASN A 4 54.94 18.68 23.33
C ASN A 4 53.42 18.95 23.33
N ARG A 5 52.97 19.99 24.04
CA ARG A 5 51.60 20.51 23.95
C ARG A 5 51.52 21.41 22.71
N SER A 6 51.05 20.85 21.60
CA SER A 6 50.74 21.62 20.39
C SER A 6 49.80 22.79 20.72
N ARG A 7 50.29 24.01 20.51
CA ARG A 7 49.48 25.23 20.51
C ARG A 7 48.67 25.25 19.21
N VAL A 8 47.43 24.76 19.27
CA VAL A 8 46.49 24.91 18.17
C VAL A 8 46.16 26.39 18.01
N THR A 9 46.35 26.92 16.82
CA THR A 9 46.08 28.33 16.50
C THR A 9 44.59 28.58 16.29
N ALA A 10 44.13 29.82 16.51
CA ALA A 10 42.73 30.19 16.28
C ALA A 10 42.27 29.91 14.83
N VAL A 11 43.18 30.01 13.87
CA VAL A 11 42.94 29.69 12.45
C VAL A 11 42.68 28.20 12.24
N GLU A 12 43.43 27.33 12.93
CA GLU A 12 43.20 25.87 12.88
C GLU A 12 41.88 25.48 13.54
N LEU A 13 41.50 26.12 14.66
CA LEU A 13 40.20 25.92 15.29
C LEU A 13 39.04 26.35 14.38
N PHE A 14 39.17 27.51 13.72
CA PHE A 14 38.17 27.99 12.77
C PHE A 14 38.03 27.03 11.57
N ARG A 15 39.16 26.60 10.99
CA ARG A 15 39.18 25.63 9.89
C ARG A 15 38.59 24.28 10.30
N ALA A 16 38.91 23.79 11.50
CA ALA A 16 38.37 22.54 12.03
C ALA A 16 36.85 22.62 12.23
N ARG A 17 36.33 23.76 12.71
CA ARG A 17 34.89 23.99 12.87
C ARG A 17 34.16 24.03 11.53
N ASP A 18 34.69 24.77 10.55
CA ASP A 18 34.11 24.83 9.20
C ASP A 18 34.10 23.44 8.54
N GLN A 19 35.20 22.69 8.64
CA GLN A 19 35.29 21.32 8.14
C GLN A 19 34.26 20.40 8.83
N ALA A 20 34.10 20.49 10.15
CA ALA A 20 33.12 19.70 10.89
C ALA A 20 31.68 20.01 10.45
N GLN A 21 31.36 21.28 10.21
CA GLN A 21 30.05 21.71 9.75
C GLN A 21 29.74 21.20 8.33
N ARG A 22 30.73 21.24 7.42
CA ARG A 22 30.61 20.64 6.08
C ARG A 22 30.39 19.13 6.14
N CYS A 23 31.11 18.41 7.00
CA CYS A 23 30.92 16.98 7.20
C CYS A 23 29.51 16.66 7.73
N GLN A 24 28.98 17.45 8.66
CA GLN A 24 27.62 17.28 9.18
C GLN A 24 26.55 17.48 8.09
N LEU A 25 26.70 18.53 7.27
CA LEU A 25 25.79 18.79 6.14
C LEU A 25 25.85 17.66 5.10
N SER A 26 27.06 17.20 4.75
CA SER A 26 27.26 16.07 3.82
C SER A 26 26.59 14.80 4.34
N ASN A 27 26.79 14.47 5.62
CA ASN A 27 26.18 13.30 6.25
C ASN A 27 24.65 13.40 6.30
N HIS A 28 24.12 14.59 6.60
CA HIS A 28 22.68 14.83 6.59
C HIS A 28 22.10 14.64 5.18
N HIS A 29 22.73 15.24 4.16
CA HIS A 29 22.32 15.11 2.77
C HIS A 29 22.29 13.64 2.33
N GLN A 30 23.36 12.89 2.60
CA GLN A 30 23.42 11.46 2.27
C GLN A 30 22.32 10.64 2.95
N ARG A 31 21.96 10.97 4.21
CA ARG A 31 20.86 10.31 4.92
C ARG A 31 19.51 10.62 4.27
N VAL A 32 19.28 11.87 3.87
CA VAL A 32 18.05 12.29 3.19
C VAL A 32 17.93 11.58 1.85
N GLU A 33 18.98 11.61 1.02
CA GLU A 33 18.99 10.92 -0.28
C GLU A 33 18.72 9.41 -0.14
N LYS A 34 19.33 8.76 0.85
CA LYS A 34 19.10 7.34 1.12
C LYS A 34 17.65 7.09 1.53
N GLY A 35 17.05 7.99 2.30
CA GLY A 35 15.64 7.94 2.67
C GLY A 35 14.71 8.07 1.46
N LEU A 36 14.99 9.04 0.57
CA LEU A 36 14.22 9.26 -0.65
C LEU A 36 14.29 8.06 -1.60
N ARG A 37 15.50 7.49 -1.81
CA ARG A 37 15.67 6.29 -2.64
C ARG A 37 14.90 5.09 -2.10
N LYS A 38 14.92 4.86 -0.78
CA LYS A 38 14.11 3.79 -0.17
C LYS A 38 12.62 4.01 -0.38
N LYS A 39 12.15 5.25 -0.23
CA LYS A 39 10.76 5.61 -0.45
C LYS A 39 10.32 5.30 -1.89
N GLU A 40 11.16 5.65 -2.86
CA GLU A 40 10.92 5.39 -4.28
C GLU A 40 10.88 3.89 -4.61
N VAL A 41 11.78 3.09 -4.05
CA VAL A 41 11.75 1.62 -4.19
C VAL A 41 10.44 1.05 -3.65
N LEU A 42 9.96 1.51 -2.49
CA LEU A 42 8.69 1.05 -1.92
C LEU A 42 7.49 1.48 -2.76
N ILE A 43 7.52 2.70 -3.31
CA ILE A 43 6.49 3.20 -4.23
C ILE A 43 6.39 2.28 -5.44
N ASN A 44 7.52 2.02 -6.11
CA ASN A 44 7.57 1.20 -7.32
C ASN A 44 7.10 -0.23 -7.02
N ALA A 45 7.57 -0.83 -5.92
CA ALA A 45 7.15 -2.17 -5.53
C ALA A 45 5.63 -2.28 -5.32
N ASN A 46 4.97 -1.25 -4.77
CA ASN A 46 3.51 -1.25 -4.63
C ASN A 46 2.80 -1.07 -5.98
N PHE A 47 3.33 -0.25 -6.89
CA PHE A 47 2.81 -0.15 -8.25
C PHE A 47 2.95 -1.48 -9.01
N ASP A 48 4.09 -2.15 -8.92
CA ASP A 48 4.32 -3.46 -9.54
C ASP A 48 3.33 -4.50 -8.99
N LYS A 49 3.05 -4.47 -7.69
CA LYS A 49 2.05 -5.36 -7.08
C LYS A 49 0.64 -5.09 -7.59
N LEU A 50 0.25 -3.81 -7.72
CA LEU A 50 -1.02 -3.43 -8.30
C LEU A 50 -1.11 -3.81 -9.78
N ASP A 51 -0.03 -3.68 -10.55
CA ASP A 51 0.01 -4.10 -11.96
C ASP A 51 -0.06 -5.62 -12.12
N SER A 52 0.50 -6.38 -11.17
CA SER A 52 0.46 -7.84 -11.17
C SER A 52 -0.90 -8.45 -10.78
N LEU A 53 -1.87 -7.62 -10.35
CA LEU A 53 -3.19 -8.09 -9.93
C LEU A 53 -3.86 -8.87 -11.06
N GLN A 54 -4.28 -10.08 -10.73
CA GLN A 54 -5.04 -10.93 -11.63
C GLN A 54 -6.53 -10.64 -11.46
N PRO A 55 -7.29 -10.60 -12.57
CA PRO A 55 -8.74 -10.52 -12.47
C PRO A 55 -9.30 -11.79 -11.83
N VAL A 56 -10.25 -11.61 -10.92
CA VAL A 56 -11.11 -12.69 -10.42
C VAL A 56 -12.06 -13.13 -11.53
N LYS A 57 -11.98 -14.40 -11.92
CA LYS A 57 -12.72 -14.96 -13.07
C LYS A 57 -14.22 -15.11 -12.83
N ASP A 58 -14.60 -15.37 -11.58
CA ASP A 58 -16.00 -15.58 -11.18
C ASP A 58 -16.40 -14.55 -10.12
N ALA A 59 -17.39 -13.71 -10.44
CA ALA A 59 -17.94 -12.73 -9.51
C ALA A 59 -18.65 -13.38 -8.29
N LYS A 60 -18.90 -14.69 -8.33
CA LYS A 60 -19.43 -15.48 -7.20
C LYS A 60 -18.33 -16.05 -6.31
N ASP A 61 -17.06 -15.96 -6.70
CA ASP A 61 -15.93 -16.32 -5.84
C ASP A 61 -15.67 -15.20 -4.83
N PHE A 62 -16.49 -15.18 -3.78
CA PHE A 62 -16.44 -14.15 -2.74
C PHE A 62 -15.11 -14.16 -1.97
N ALA A 63 -14.45 -15.32 -1.85
CA ALA A 63 -13.15 -15.40 -1.19
C ALA A 63 -12.06 -14.73 -2.04
N ALA A 64 -12.06 -14.97 -3.35
CA ALA A 64 -11.14 -14.29 -4.26
C ALA A 64 -11.41 -12.77 -4.34
N LEU A 65 -12.68 -12.36 -4.39
CA LEU A 65 -13.07 -10.94 -4.36
C LEU A 65 -12.64 -10.27 -3.04
N ARG A 66 -12.79 -10.95 -1.91
CA ARG A 66 -12.37 -10.43 -0.59
C ARG A 66 -10.86 -10.26 -0.52
N ASN A 67 -10.11 -11.25 -0.99
CA ASN A 67 -8.64 -11.19 -1.03
C ASN A 67 -8.18 -10.04 -1.93
N LEU A 68 -8.76 -9.92 -3.13
CA LEU A 68 -8.49 -8.81 -4.05
C LEU A 68 -8.74 -7.45 -3.39
N GLN A 69 -9.89 -7.29 -2.72
CA GLN A 69 -10.23 -6.05 -2.01
C GLN A 69 -9.17 -5.69 -0.96
N LEU A 70 -8.79 -6.65 -0.12
CA LEU A 70 -7.83 -6.44 0.96
C LEU A 70 -6.44 -6.11 0.41
N THR A 71 -6.02 -6.79 -0.66
CA THR A 71 -4.75 -6.52 -1.34
C THR A 71 -4.72 -5.11 -1.93
N ILE A 72 -5.75 -4.71 -2.68
CA ILE A 72 -5.82 -3.35 -3.25
C ILE A 72 -5.81 -2.30 -2.14
N GLN A 73 -6.62 -2.51 -1.08
CA GLN A 73 -6.70 -1.56 0.02
C GLN A 73 -5.35 -1.41 0.75
N SER A 74 -4.64 -2.51 1.00
CA SER A 74 -3.32 -2.49 1.64
C SER A 74 -2.29 -1.69 0.83
N HIS A 75 -2.24 -1.90 -0.50
CA HIS A 75 -1.31 -1.19 -1.38
C HIS A 75 -1.67 0.29 -1.53
N ILE A 76 -2.97 0.63 -1.65
CA ILE A 76 -3.43 2.03 -1.68
C ILE A 76 -3.03 2.75 -0.40
N SER A 77 -3.33 2.19 0.78
CA SER A 77 -2.97 2.81 2.06
C SER A 77 -1.45 3.00 2.17
N THR A 78 -0.66 2.02 1.72
CA THR A 78 0.81 2.16 1.70
C THR A 78 1.24 3.31 0.77
N LEU A 79 0.70 3.38 -0.45
CA LEU A 79 1.00 4.46 -1.39
C LEU A 79 0.62 5.84 -0.83
N GLU A 80 -0.51 5.96 -0.14
CA GLU A 80 -0.95 7.20 0.51
C GLU A 80 -0.01 7.63 1.64
N THR A 81 0.44 6.70 2.50
CA THR A 81 1.46 7.01 3.51
C THR A 81 2.80 7.44 2.90
N LEU A 82 3.09 6.96 1.69
CA LEU A 82 4.25 7.37 0.90
C LEU A 82 3.98 8.66 0.10
N GLY A 83 2.84 9.32 0.29
CA GLY A 83 2.51 10.61 -0.33
C GLY A 83 2.09 10.50 -1.80
N LYS A 84 1.66 9.31 -2.25
CA LYS A 84 1.04 9.14 -3.57
C LYS A 84 -0.46 9.28 -3.45
N GLY A 85 -0.99 10.32 -4.08
CA GLY A 85 -2.42 10.57 -4.16
C GLY A 85 -3.11 9.64 -5.15
N LYS A 86 -4.44 9.57 -5.01
CA LYS A 86 -5.32 8.71 -5.80
C LYS A 86 -5.20 8.85 -7.32
N THR A 87 -4.92 10.05 -7.80
CA THR A 87 -4.69 10.30 -9.24
C THR A 87 -3.54 9.47 -9.80
N THR A 88 -2.57 9.08 -8.96
CA THR A 88 -1.39 8.31 -9.38
C THR A 88 -1.69 6.85 -9.70
N TYR A 89 -2.58 6.21 -8.93
CA TYR A 89 -2.90 4.79 -9.10
C TYR A 89 -4.26 4.54 -9.75
N ARG A 90 -5.10 5.58 -9.92
CA ARG A 90 -6.44 5.47 -10.52
C ARG A 90 -6.41 4.81 -11.89
N SER A 91 -5.53 5.26 -12.79
CA SER A 91 -5.49 4.74 -14.18
C SER A 91 -5.03 3.28 -14.23
N LEU A 92 -4.03 2.91 -13.42
CA LEU A 92 -3.54 1.54 -13.31
C LEU A 92 -4.65 0.60 -12.83
N LEU A 93 -5.30 0.97 -11.73
CA LEU A 93 -6.37 0.17 -11.14
C LEU A 93 -7.61 0.12 -12.02
N GLY A 94 -8.00 1.23 -12.67
CA GLY A 94 -9.07 1.22 -13.66
C GLY A 94 -8.80 0.19 -14.76
N THR A 95 -7.59 0.19 -15.31
CA THR A 95 -7.21 -0.80 -16.34
C THR A 95 -7.31 -2.24 -15.83
N LYS A 96 -6.82 -2.53 -14.63
CA LYS A 96 -6.84 -3.89 -14.06
C LYS A 96 -8.23 -4.35 -13.63
N LEU A 97 -9.08 -3.41 -13.21
CA LEU A 97 -10.44 -3.69 -12.75
C LEU A 97 -11.49 -3.62 -13.86
N ILE A 98 -11.19 -3.11 -15.06
CA ILE A 98 -12.14 -3.10 -16.19
C ILE A 98 -12.24 -4.50 -16.86
N PHE A 99 -11.26 -5.39 -16.69
CA PHE A 99 -11.23 -6.71 -17.33
C PHE A 99 -12.08 -7.81 -16.67
N TYR A 100 -13.11 -7.47 -15.90
CA TYR A 100 -14.06 -8.47 -15.41
C TYR A 100 -15.06 -8.83 -16.52
N GLU A 101 -14.76 -9.88 -17.29
CA GLU A 101 -15.52 -10.36 -18.46
C GLU A 101 -17.01 -10.67 -18.17
N ASN A 102 -17.42 -10.81 -16.90
CA ASN A 102 -18.79 -11.15 -16.50
C ASN A 102 -19.53 -10.01 -15.77
N TRP A 103 -18.98 -8.79 -15.74
CA TRP A 103 -19.70 -7.64 -15.20
C TRP A 103 -20.73 -7.16 -16.23
N THR A 104 -21.96 -6.95 -15.77
CA THR A 104 -23.02 -6.35 -16.58
C THR A 104 -22.58 -4.98 -17.09
N GLU A 105 -23.14 -4.54 -18.23
CA GLU A 105 -22.79 -3.26 -18.87
C GLU A 105 -22.90 -2.05 -17.91
N LYS A 106 -23.79 -2.15 -16.92
CA LYS A 106 -23.95 -1.18 -15.82
C LYS A 106 -22.77 -1.20 -14.84
N GLU A 107 -22.34 -2.39 -14.41
CA GLU A 107 -21.17 -2.58 -13.54
C GLU A 107 -19.87 -2.16 -14.26
N ALA A 108 -19.76 -2.40 -15.57
CA ALA A 108 -18.65 -1.95 -16.38
C ALA A 108 -18.61 -0.41 -16.56
N ASN A 109 -19.76 0.25 -16.74
CA ASN A 109 -19.82 1.71 -16.85
C ASN A 109 -19.57 2.42 -15.51
N ASP A 110 -20.03 1.85 -14.39
CA ASP A 110 -19.67 2.32 -13.05
C ASP A 110 -18.17 2.09 -12.76
N SER A 111 -17.56 1.01 -13.29
CA SER A 111 -16.13 0.69 -13.09
C SER A 111 -15.12 1.68 -13.67
N LYS A 112 -15.56 2.61 -14.55
CA LYS A 112 -14.73 3.74 -15.01
C LYS A 112 -14.34 4.67 -13.86
N ASP A 113 -15.11 4.64 -12.77
CA ASP A 113 -14.70 5.18 -11.49
C ASP A 113 -14.18 4.07 -10.58
N ILE A 114 -12.90 4.17 -10.23
CA ILE A 114 -12.23 3.28 -9.27
C ILE A 114 -13.00 3.17 -7.95
N ASP A 115 -13.67 4.25 -7.52
CA ASP A 115 -14.46 4.22 -6.29
C ASP A 115 -15.66 3.29 -6.40
N CYS A 116 -16.33 3.32 -7.55
CA CYS A 116 -17.47 2.47 -7.82
C CYS A 116 -17.06 1.00 -7.92
N ALA A 117 -15.95 0.69 -8.59
CA ALA A 117 -15.42 -0.68 -8.65
C ALA A 117 -15.05 -1.22 -7.25
N LEU A 118 -14.36 -0.41 -6.43
CA LEU A 118 -14.02 -0.78 -5.06
C LEU A 118 -15.26 -0.90 -4.15
N LYS A 119 -16.25 -0.04 -4.36
CA LYS A 119 -17.54 -0.08 -3.64
C LYS A 119 -18.31 -1.36 -3.99
N PHE A 120 -18.37 -1.71 -5.27
CA PHE A 120 -19.04 -2.92 -5.74
C PHE A 120 -18.42 -4.18 -5.12
N ILE A 121 -17.09 -4.35 -5.20
CA ILE A 121 -16.39 -5.50 -4.60
C ILE A 121 -16.67 -5.59 -3.08
N ARG A 122 -16.69 -4.45 -2.39
CA ARG A 122 -17.04 -4.38 -0.97
C ARG A 122 -18.49 -4.80 -0.71
N GLU A 123 -19.44 -4.35 -1.51
CA GLU A 123 -20.85 -4.68 -1.37
C GLU A 123 -21.10 -6.18 -1.61
N GLN A 124 -20.49 -6.77 -2.65
CA GLN A 124 -20.61 -8.20 -2.94
C GLN A 124 -20.03 -9.07 -1.81
N THR A 125 -18.85 -8.71 -1.31
CA THR A 125 -18.22 -9.44 -0.20
C THR A 125 -19.02 -9.34 1.09
N GLN A 126 -19.54 -8.16 1.44
CA GLN A 126 -20.40 -7.98 2.60
C GLN A 126 -21.75 -8.72 2.47
N ALA A 127 -22.36 -8.71 1.29
CA ALA A 127 -23.60 -9.45 1.05
C ALA A 127 -23.39 -10.96 1.23
N ALA A 128 -22.28 -11.49 0.71
CA ALA A 128 -21.91 -12.89 0.87
C ALA A 128 -21.62 -13.28 2.33
N GLU A 129 -20.88 -12.44 3.06
CA GLU A 129 -20.62 -12.63 4.50
C GLU A 129 -21.94 -12.70 5.28
N ARG A 130 -22.86 -11.76 5.05
CA ARG A 130 -24.20 -11.75 5.69
C ARG A 130 -25.01 -13.01 5.36
N PHE A 131 -25.01 -13.43 4.10
CA PHE A 131 -25.73 -14.63 3.67
C PHE A 131 -25.16 -15.91 4.30
N SER A 132 -23.83 -16.01 4.41
CA SER A 132 -23.17 -17.13 5.10
C SER A 132 -23.49 -17.16 6.60
N GLY A 133 -23.59 -16.00 7.25
CA GLY A 133 -23.98 -15.89 8.66
C GLY A 133 -25.43 -16.30 8.93
N LEU A 134 -26.35 -16.00 8.00
CA LEU A 134 -27.75 -16.43 8.08
C LEU A 134 -27.86 -17.97 7.98
N LYS A 135 -27.10 -18.62 7.10
CA LYS A 135 -27.07 -20.09 7.00
C LYS A 135 -26.57 -20.78 8.27
N VAL A 136 -25.65 -20.16 9.01
CA VAL A 136 -25.15 -20.70 10.29
C VAL A 136 -26.17 -20.49 11.41
N ALA A 137 -26.90 -19.36 11.39
CA ALA A 137 -27.97 -19.09 12.35
C ALA A 137 -29.21 -20.00 12.17
N GLU A 138 -29.42 -20.53 10.97
CA GLU A 138 -30.52 -21.43 10.63
C GLU A 138 -30.26 -22.92 10.95
N ILE A 139 -29.05 -23.33 11.39
CA ILE A 139 -28.85 -24.70 11.89
C ILE A 139 -29.64 -24.85 13.20
N PRO A 140 -30.76 -25.61 13.22
CA PRO A 140 -31.58 -25.71 14.41
C PRO A 140 -30.79 -26.45 15.50
N LYS A 141 -30.93 -26.02 16.76
CA LYS A 141 -30.44 -26.70 17.97
C LYS A 141 -31.13 -28.06 18.22
N GLN A 142 -31.24 -28.92 17.21
CA GLN A 142 -31.84 -30.27 17.33
C GLN A 142 -30.89 -31.41 16.97
N ALA A 143 -29.58 -31.16 16.88
CA ALA A 143 -28.57 -32.21 16.68
C ALA A 143 -27.62 -32.39 17.89
N GLN A 144 -28.04 -32.04 19.11
CA GLN A 144 -27.24 -32.24 20.33
C GLN A 144 -27.91 -33.08 21.43
N ASN A 145 -29.12 -33.59 21.21
CA ASN A 145 -29.72 -34.56 22.12
C ASN A 145 -29.90 -35.88 21.36
N ASN A 146 -28.87 -36.72 21.40
CA ASN A 146 -28.90 -38.19 21.31
C ASN A 146 -27.45 -38.69 21.33
N LEU A 147 -26.86 -38.71 22.53
CA LEU A 147 -25.71 -39.56 22.90
C LEU A 147 -26.17 -40.48 24.02
#